data_AF-A0A3M8GE80-F1
#
_entry.id   AF-A0A3M8GE80-F1
#
_cell.length_a   1.000
_cell.length_b   1.000
_cell.length_c   1.000
_cell.angle_alpha   90.00
_cell.angle_beta   90.00
_cell.angle_gamma   90.00
#
_symmetry.space_group_name_H-M   'P 1'
#
loop_
_entity.id
_entity.type
_entity.pdbx_description
1 polymer ?
#
loop_
_entity_poly.entity_id
_entity_poly.type
_entity_poly.pdbx_seq_one_letter_code
_entity_poly.pdbx_strand_id
1 'polypeptide(L)'
;MKFKLKRKGRLVLFFFLAVVVSILLMQFFEERFNQEIWHTAPEERYKMLDDILENKFLIGKTKQDVISILGEPDKTLISEGDYFVYELGDPPSFFDSDPQYLLITFENDTVVKLSKAID
;
A
#
# COMPACT_ATOMS: atom_id res chain seq x y z
N MET A 1 -36.55 -10.79 -30.05
CA MET A 1 -36.26 -9.35 -30.23
C MET A 1 -34.77 -9.19 -30.52
N LYS A 2 -34.36 -8.86 -31.76
CA LYS A 2 -32.92 -8.74 -32.13
C LYS A 2 -32.47 -7.29 -31.89
N PHE A 3 -31.78 -7.03 -30.79
CA PHE A 3 -31.16 -5.72 -30.52
C PHE A 3 -30.05 -5.45 -31.56
N LYS A 4 -30.35 -4.68 -32.60
CA LYS A 4 -29.33 -4.19 -33.55
C LYS A 4 -28.73 -2.90 -33.00
N LEU A 5 -27.62 -3.01 -32.25
CA LEU A 5 -26.83 -1.83 -31.85
C LEU A 5 -26.30 -1.10 -33.08
N LYS A 6 -26.67 0.19 -33.23
CA LYS A 6 -26.06 1.12 -34.20
C LYS A 6 -24.56 1.24 -33.93
N ARG A 7 -23.75 1.47 -34.98
CA ARG A 7 -22.27 1.51 -34.92
C ARG A 7 -21.70 2.38 -33.79
N LYS A 8 -22.33 3.53 -33.49
CA LYS A 8 -21.97 4.42 -32.37
C LYS A 8 -22.31 3.84 -30.99
N GLY A 9 -23.45 3.15 -30.85
CA GLY A 9 -23.82 2.49 -29.60
C GLY A 9 -22.89 1.32 -29.24
N ARG A 10 -22.31 0.66 -30.26
CA ARG A 10 -21.31 -0.40 -30.05
C ARG A 10 -19.98 0.17 -29.51
N LEU A 11 -19.58 1.36 -29.97
CA LEU A 11 -18.41 2.07 -29.45
C LEU A 11 -18.62 2.53 -28.00
N VAL A 12 -19.77 3.13 -27.69
CA VAL A 12 -20.11 3.54 -26.31
C VAL A 12 -20.13 2.35 -25.37
N LEU A 13 -20.74 1.22 -25.77
CA LEU A 13 -20.76 0.00 -24.98
C LEU A 13 -19.35 -0.55 -24.75
N PHE A 14 -18.49 -0.52 -25.78
CA PHE A 14 -17.09 -0.96 -25.66
C PHE A 14 -16.31 -0.11 -24.65
N PHE A 15 -16.41 1.21 -24.71
CA PHE A 15 -15.78 2.10 -23.73
C PHE A 15 -16.33 1.89 -22.32
N PHE A 16 -17.65 1.70 -22.18
CA PHE A 16 -18.25 1.39 -20.88
C PHE A 16 -17.71 0.07 -20.30
N LEU A 17 -17.65 -0.99 -21.11
CA LEU A 17 -17.07 -2.27 -20.70
C LEU A 17 -15.59 -2.13 -20.34
N ALA A 18 -14.81 -1.37 -21.11
CA ALA A 18 -13.41 -1.12 -20.83
C ALA A 18 -13.23 -0.45 -19.46
N VAL A 19 -14.03 0.59 -19.15
CA VAL A 19 -14.00 1.26 -17.83
C VAL A 19 -14.38 0.29 -16.71
N VAL A 20 -15.42 -0.52 -16.88
CA VAL A 20 -15.83 -1.52 -15.87
C VAL A 20 -14.72 -2.53 -15.63
N VAL A 21 -14.10 -3.06 -16.69
CA VAL A 21 -12.97 -3.99 -16.57
C VAL A 21 -11.78 -3.31 -15.89
N SER A 22 -11.44 -2.08 -16.24
CA SER A 22 -10.36 -1.33 -15.57
C SER A 22 -10.59 -1.16 -14.07
N ILE A 23 -11.82 -0.83 -13.64
CA ILE A 23 -12.17 -0.71 -12.22
C ILE A 23 -12.05 -2.07 -11.52
N LEU A 24 -12.53 -3.14 -12.14
CA LEU A 24 -12.42 -4.49 -11.58
C LEU A 24 -10.97 -4.95 -11.43
N LEU A 25 -10.11 -4.63 -12.40
CA LEU A 25 -8.69 -4.95 -12.33
C LEU A 25 -8.01 -4.18 -11.20
N MET A 26 -8.27 -2.88 -11.05
CA MET A 26 -7.73 -2.09 -9.93
C MET A 26 -8.09 -2.73 -8.59
N GLN A 27 -9.36 -3.11 -8.39
CA GLN A 27 -9.82 -3.74 -7.14
C GLN A 27 -9.25 -5.14 -6.92
N PHE A 28 -8.96 -5.89 -7.99
CA PHE A 28 -8.44 -7.26 -7.87
C PHE A 28 -6.93 -7.29 -7.59
N PHE A 29 -6.18 -6.30 -8.09
CA PHE A 29 -4.74 -6.18 -7.90
C PHE A 29 -4.36 -5.33 -6.67
N GLU A 30 -5.32 -4.83 -5.92
CA GLU A 30 -5.08 -4.11 -4.67
C GLU A 30 -4.66 -5.11 -3.58
N GLU A 31 -3.36 -5.13 -3.28
CA GLU A 31 -2.73 -5.99 -2.27
C GLU A 31 -3.07 -5.43 -0.88
N ARG A 32 -4.16 -5.94 -0.30
CA ARG A 32 -4.62 -5.56 1.03
C ARG A 32 -3.62 -5.96 2.11
N PHE A 33 -3.51 -5.17 3.17
CA PHE A 33 -2.65 -5.51 4.30
C PHE A 33 -3.04 -6.87 4.90
N ASN A 34 -2.09 -7.78 4.90
CA ASN A 34 -2.19 -9.07 5.55
C ASN A 34 -1.04 -9.22 6.55
N GLN A 35 -1.39 -9.24 7.82
CA GLN A 35 -0.43 -9.33 8.92
C GLN A 35 0.42 -10.61 8.83
N GLU A 36 -0.14 -11.75 8.43
CA GLU A 36 0.62 -13.00 8.29
C GLU A 36 1.72 -12.84 7.23
N ILE A 37 1.35 -12.37 6.04
CA ILE A 37 2.30 -12.16 4.93
C ILE A 37 3.35 -11.12 5.31
N TRP A 38 2.95 -10.04 5.97
CA TRP A 38 3.85 -8.99 6.45
C TRP A 38 4.96 -9.53 7.37
N HIS A 39 4.63 -10.52 8.20
CA HIS A 39 5.58 -11.16 9.12
C HIS A 39 6.39 -12.27 8.46
N THR A 40 5.80 -13.05 7.55
CA THR A 40 6.46 -14.22 6.95
C THR A 40 7.30 -13.89 5.72
N ALA A 41 7.00 -12.78 5.03
CA ALA A 41 7.68 -12.37 3.79
C ALA A 41 8.05 -10.87 3.83
N PRO A 42 9.07 -10.48 4.64
CA PRO A 42 9.55 -9.09 4.71
C PRO A 42 9.92 -8.49 3.34
N GLU A 43 10.42 -9.31 2.43
CA GLU A 43 10.80 -8.95 1.05
C GLU A 43 9.61 -8.60 0.16
N GLU A 44 8.39 -8.96 0.55
CA GLU A 44 7.15 -8.68 -0.20
C GLU A 44 6.30 -7.58 0.45
N ARG A 45 6.76 -6.97 1.56
CA ARG A 45 6.01 -5.92 2.27
C ARG A 45 5.69 -4.71 1.41
N TYR A 46 6.49 -4.42 0.38
CA TYR A 46 6.22 -3.35 -0.59
C TYR A 46 4.86 -3.50 -1.27
N LYS A 47 4.33 -4.73 -1.42
CA LYS A 47 3.03 -4.97 -2.03
C LYS A 47 1.88 -4.38 -1.19
N MET A 48 2.03 -4.42 0.14
CA MET A 48 1.01 -3.94 1.09
C MET A 48 1.18 -2.46 1.48
N LEU A 49 2.23 -1.79 1.00
CA LEU A 49 2.55 -0.43 1.38
C LEU A 49 1.40 0.54 1.08
N ASP A 50 0.82 0.44 -0.11
CA ASP A 50 -0.23 1.35 -0.55
C ASP A 50 -1.47 1.22 0.35
N ASP A 51 -1.88 0.00 0.70
CA ASP A 51 -3.01 -0.24 1.61
C ASP A 51 -2.77 0.36 3.00
N ILE A 52 -1.54 0.27 3.53
CA ILE A 52 -1.16 0.89 4.81
C ILE A 52 -1.24 2.42 4.75
N LEU A 53 -0.73 3.01 3.66
CA LEU A 53 -0.70 4.47 3.48
C LEU A 53 -2.09 5.07 3.21
N GLU A 54 -2.93 4.37 2.44
CA GLU A 54 -4.23 4.86 2.00
C GLU A 54 -5.32 4.66 3.06
N ASN A 55 -5.40 3.48 3.67
CA ASN A 55 -6.42 3.20 4.69
C ASN A 55 -6.16 3.95 6.00
N LYS A 56 -4.92 4.42 6.22
CA LYS A 56 -4.52 5.23 7.39
C LYS A 56 -4.92 4.59 8.72
N PHE A 57 -5.08 3.27 8.76
CA PHE A 57 -5.58 2.58 9.95
C PHE A 57 -4.61 2.64 11.13
N LEU A 58 -3.33 2.99 10.87
CA LEU A 58 -2.32 3.20 11.89
C LEU A 58 -2.34 4.61 12.50
N ILE A 59 -2.96 5.60 11.85
CA ILE A 59 -3.01 6.97 12.37
C ILE A 59 -3.76 6.98 13.72
N GLY A 60 -3.18 7.65 14.71
CA GLY A 60 -3.75 7.74 16.06
C GLY A 60 -3.47 6.52 16.95
N LYS A 61 -2.78 5.49 16.45
CA LYS A 61 -2.37 4.33 17.27
C LYS A 61 -1.15 4.65 18.11
N THR A 62 -0.99 3.92 19.22
CA THR A 62 0.23 3.99 20.03
C THR A 62 1.36 3.19 19.40
N LYS A 63 2.61 3.39 19.84
CA LYS A 63 3.73 2.54 19.42
C LYS A 63 3.47 1.06 19.67
N GLN A 64 2.90 0.73 20.83
CA GLN A 64 2.59 -0.65 21.19
C GLN A 64 1.54 -1.26 20.27
N ASP A 65 0.52 -0.49 19.88
CA ASP A 65 -0.47 -0.93 18.89
C ASP A 65 0.16 -1.16 17.52
N VAL A 66 1.07 -0.28 17.09
CA VAL A 66 1.83 -0.45 15.84
C VAL A 66 2.65 -1.74 15.90
N ILE A 67 3.38 -1.99 16.99
CA ILE A 67 4.15 -3.22 17.17
C ILE A 67 3.23 -4.45 17.19
N SER A 68 2.03 -4.35 17.77
CA SER A 68 1.07 -5.45 17.76
C SER A 68 0.56 -5.80 16.36
N ILE A 69 0.56 -4.84 15.43
CA ILE A 69 0.04 -5.02 14.06
C ILE A 69 1.18 -5.36 13.09
N LEU A 70 2.21 -4.52 13.05
CA LEU A 70 3.33 -4.62 12.11
C LEU A 70 4.55 -5.35 12.67
N GLY A 71 4.57 -5.67 13.96
CA GLY A 71 5.74 -6.25 14.62
C GLY A 71 6.78 -5.22 14.99
N GLU A 72 7.91 -5.71 15.51
CA GLU A 72 9.05 -4.86 15.84
C GLU A 72 9.59 -4.16 14.59
N PRO A 73 9.93 -2.86 14.66
CA PRO A 73 10.51 -2.14 13.54
C PRO A 73 11.93 -2.60 13.27
N ASP A 74 12.34 -2.56 12.00
CA ASP A 74 13.70 -2.92 11.59
C ASP A 74 14.72 -1.88 12.11
N LYS A 75 14.32 -0.60 12.14
CA LYS A 75 15.11 0.49 12.74
C LYS A 75 14.21 1.45 13.50
N THR A 76 14.72 1.98 14.61
CA THR A 76 14.12 3.11 15.33
C THR A 76 15.07 4.29 15.26
N LEU A 77 14.59 5.41 14.73
CA LEU A 77 15.34 6.66 14.72
C LEU A 77 14.71 7.53 15.80
N ILE A 78 15.48 7.85 16.85
CA ILE A 78 15.06 8.72 17.98
C ILE A 78 15.76 10.08 17.90
N SER A 79 16.97 10.12 17.33
CA SER A 79 17.81 11.32 17.25
C SER A 79 17.35 12.34 16.22
N GLU A 80 16.60 11.92 15.20
CA GLU A 80 16.11 12.79 14.10
C GLU A 80 14.61 13.12 14.23
N GLY A 81 13.98 12.63 15.30
CA GLY A 81 12.54 12.57 15.55
C GLY A 81 12.19 11.18 16.08
N ASP A 82 10.94 10.91 16.42
CA ASP A 82 10.50 9.63 16.97
C ASP A 82 9.87 8.80 15.85
N TYR A 83 10.65 7.90 15.24
CA TYR A 83 10.22 7.13 14.08
C TYR A 83 10.45 5.62 14.21
N PHE A 84 9.51 4.86 13.65
CA PHE A 84 9.73 3.46 13.28
C PHE A 84 9.96 3.37 11.77
N VAL A 85 10.92 2.53 11.39
CA VAL A 85 11.29 2.26 10.01
C VAL A 85 11.15 0.76 9.77
N TYR A 86 10.38 0.42 8.74
CA TYR A 86 10.25 -0.96 8.25
C TYR A 86 10.84 -1.05 6.85
N GLU A 87 11.72 -2.03 6.63
CA GLU A 87 12.23 -2.38 5.31
C GLU A 87 11.15 -3.15 4.55
N LEU A 88 10.93 -2.77 3.29
CA LEU A 88 9.81 -3.28 2.48
C LEU A 88 10.22 -4.29 1.40
N GLY A 89 11.53 -4.49 1.22
CA GLY A 89 12.10 -5.25 0.12
C GLY A 89 12.24 -4.41 -1.17
N ASP A 90 12.56 -5.12 -2.24
CA ASP A 90 12.88 -4.55 -3.55
C ASP A 90 11.72 -4.78 -4.52
N PRO A 91 10.91 -3.75 -4.80
CA PRO A 91 9.83 -3.89 -5.76
C PRO A 91 10.39 -4.10 -7.17
N PRO A 92 9.73 -4.92 -8.00
CA PRO A 92 10.14 -5.10 -9.38
C PRO A 92 10.05 -3.78 -10.14
N SER A 93 11.18 -3.32 -10.65
CA SER A 93 11.29 -2.08 -11.43
C SER A 93 11.86 -2.39 -12.81
N PHE A 94 11.42 -1.62 -13.81
CA PHE A 94 11.94 -1.73 -15.18
C PHE A 94 13.33 -1.11 -15.37
N PHE A 95 13.77 -0.27 -14.42
CA PHE A 95 15.04 0.44 -14.51
C PHE A 95 15.96 0.00 -13.37
N ASP A 96 15.69 0.47 -12.15
CA ASP A 96 16.44 0.13 -10.94
C ASP A 96 15.45 -0.16 -9.81
N SER A 97 15.72 -1.23 -9.05
CA SER A 97 14.96 -1.60 -7.85
C SER A 97 15.68 -1.03 -6.65
N ASP A 98 15.25 0.15 -6.22
CA ASP A 98 15.75 0.77 -4.99
C ASP A 98 14.98 0.22 -3.79
N PRO A 99 15.67 -0.10 -2.67
CA PRO A 99 15.03 -0.51 -1.43
C PRO A 99 14.02 0.53 -0.97
N GLN A 100 12.84 0.06 -0.54
CA GLN A 100 11.80 0.94 -0.03
C GLN A 100 11.60 0.77 1.46
N TYR A 101 11.22 1.86 2.13
CA TYR A 101 10.98 1.89 3.56
C TYR A 101 9.63 2.53 3.88
N LEU A 102 8.96 1.97 4.89
CA LEU A 102 7.82 2.60 5.55
C LEU A 102 8.32 3.34 6.79
N LEU A 103 8.14 4.65 6.81
CA LEU A 103 8.42 5.52 7.95
C LEU A 103 7.11 5.85 8.67
N ILE A 104 7.06 5.54 9.96
CA ILE A 104 5.96 5.87 10.86
C ILE A 104 6.47 6.93 11.83
N THR A 105 5.86 8.11 11.79
CA THR A 105 6.22 9.25 12.65
C THR A 105 5.30 9.30 13.85
N PHE A 106 5.90 9.46 15.03
CA PHE A 106 5.20 9.57 16.30
C PHE A 106 5.33 10.98 16.88
N GLU A 107 4.25 11.45 17.51
CA GLU A 107 4.28 12.58 18.45
C GLU A 107 3.54 12.15 19.72
N ASN A 108 4.17 12.31 20.88
CA ASN A 108 3.62 11.90 22.17
C ASN A 108 3.09 10.45 22.16
N ASP A 109 3.92 9.51 21.69
CA ASP A 109 3.61 8.07 21.56
C ASP A 109 2.51 7.72 20.55
N THR A 110 2.01 8.69 19.77
CA THR A 110 0.90 8.49 18.84
C THR A 110 1.33 8.68 17.39
N VAL A 111 0.88 7.81 16.48
CA VAL A 111 1.17 7.94 15.05
C VAL A 111 0.48 9.18 14.49
N VAL A 112 1.27 10.11 13.95
CA VAL A 112 0.77 11.33 13.28
C VAL A 112 0.92 11.27 11.76
N LYS A 113 1.87 10.49 11.25
CA LYS A 113 2.17 10.43 9.83
C LYS A 113 2.76 9.09 9.42
N LEU A 114 2.39 8.67 8.21
CA LEU A 114 2.98 7.54 7.49
C LEU A 114 3.58 8.09 6.19
N SER A 115 4.79 7.65 5.84
CA SER A 115 5.44 8.05 4.59
C SER A 115 6.33 6.96 4.03
N LYS A 116 6.47 6.96 2.72
CA LYS A 116 7.44 6.14 1.98
C LYS A 116 8.79 6.88 1.91
N ALA A 117 9.88 6.16 2.15
CA ALA A 117 11.24 6.60 1.81
C ALA A 117 11.88 5.60 0.83
N ILE A 118 12.85 6.10 0.07
CA ILE A 118 13.65 5.36 -0.91
C ILE A 118 15.11 5.73 -0.59
N ASP A 119 16.01 4.75 -0.61
CA ASP A 119 17.46 4.99 -0.49
C ASP A 119 18.05 5.57 -1.78
#